data_AF-A0A925BYG9-F1
#
_entry.id   AF-A0A925BYG9-F1
#
_cell.length_a   1.000
_cell.length_b   1.000
_cell.length_c   1.000
_cell.angle_alpha   90.00
_cell.angle_beta   90.00
_cell.angle_gamma   90.00
#
_symmetry.space_group_name_H-M   'P 1'
#
loop_
_entity.id
_entity.type
_entity.pdbx_description
1 polymer ?
#
loop_
_entity_poly.entity_id
_entity_poly.type
_entity_poly.pdbx_seq_one_letter_code
_entity_poly.pdbx_strand_id
1 'polypeptide(L)'
;MLKQFITQLSCLLLMAIASETTQAQGITTPRTPSPAAEVSQVIGISTITVNYSRPAVKGREVWGTLVPYGWNAQGFGNGNQAPWRAGANENTTIRFTHDAKVEGQSVPAGTYGLFFVVNKDNTGEVVLSKDFRSWGSFFYDPKQDQLKAKIQLREISNTELLTYDFLHPTKTTTELVLNWEKKQLPVKIEFDVDAIVMNNAAEQLKGPVGFNWQGFASAANYALQNNLNNEQAVNWIDQAIAQNNSFATLNIKSGLLKQSGNVEEADKLMTTAIAIATEAELNTHAYTLLNQGEQDKAIAMFILNTQRFPKSPNAWDSLGEGYATKGDKKNAIINFKKSLSMNPPANVKANSEKFLKQFGAL
;
A
#
# COMPACT_ATOMS: atom_id res chain seq x y z
N MET A 1 49.40 -38.38 42.56
CA MET A 1 49.56 -39.26 41.37
C MET A 1 48.68 -40.49 41.54
N LEU A 2 47.44 -40.42 41.08
CA LEU A 2 46.63 -41.60 40.77
C LEU A 2 45.44 -41.15 39.89
N LYS A 3 45.23 -41.90 38.81
CA LYS A 3 44.06 -41.89 37.90
C LYS A 3 44.06 -40.85 36.76
N GLN A 4 45.06 -40.99 35.88
CA GLN A 4 44.79 -40.97 34.44
C GLN A 4 43.93 -42.20 34.12
N PHE A 5 42.67 -42.00 33.72
CA PHE A 5 41.78 -42.90 32.98
C PHE A 5 40.37 -42.33 33.15
N ILE A 6 40.01 -41.32 32.35
CA ILE A 6 38.65 -40.98 31.88
C ILE A 6 38.89 -39.94 30.79
N THR A 7 39.24 -40.44 29.62
CA THR A 7 39.16 -39.74 28.34
C THR A 7 38.68 -40.83 27.38
N GLN A 8 37.62 -40.56 26.63
CA GLN A 8 36.87 -41.50 25.77
C GLN A 8 35.76 -42.31 26.46
N LEU A 9 34.65 -41.67 26.87
CA LEU A 9 33.30 -42.24 26.73
C LEU A 9 32.21 -41.20 27.06
N SER A 10 32.07 -40.15 26.24
CA SER A 10 30.95 -39.19 26.40
C SER A 10 30.48 -38.60 25.06
N CYS A 11 30.58 -39.39 23.99
CA CYS A 11 30.08 -39.03 22.64
C CYS A 11 29.05 -40.03 22.09
N LEU A 12 28.45 -40.87 22.93
CA LEU A 12 27.52 -41.92 22.51
C LEU A 12 26.38 -42.05 23.52
N LEU A 13 25.43 -41.11 23.49
CA LEU A 13 23.99 -41.37 23.71
C LEU A 13 23.23 -40.04 23.68
N LEU A 14 22.75 -39.65 22.50
CA LEU A 14 21.49 -38.92 22.26
C LEU A 14 21.37 -38.60 20.77
N MET A 15 21.61 -39.61 19.92
CA MET A 15 20.99 -39.69 18.60
C MET A 15 19.59 -40.27 18.84
N ALA A 16 18.69 -39.42 19.32
CA ALA A 16 17.26 -39.71 19.29
C ALA A 16 16.85 -39.65 17.82
N ILE A 17 16.59 -40.83 17.29
CA ILE A 17 16.15 -41.14 15.94
C ILE A 17 14.96 -40.25 15.59
N ALA A 18 15.21 -39.19 14.81
CA ALA A 18 14.16 -38.55 14.04
C ALA A 18 13.68 -39.61 13.04
N SER A 19 12.51 -40.18 13.32
CA SER A 19 11.79 -40.98 12.33
C SER A 19 11.29 -39.99 11.28
N GLU A 20 12.15 -39.66 10.32
CA GLU A 20 11.72 -39.01 9.10
C GLU A 20 10.74 -39.96 8.43
N THR A 21 9.49 -39.54 8.36
CA THR A 21 8.55 -40.15 7.44
C THR A 21 9.09 -39.86 6.05
N THR A 22 9.76 -40.85 5.46
CA THR A 22 10.07 -40.87 4.04
C THR A 22 8.76 -40.71 3.27
N GLN A 23 8.44 -39.48 2.89
CA GLN A 23 7.51 -39.19 1.80
C GLN A 23 8.08 -39.90 0.57
N ALA A 24 7.31 -40.84 0.02
CA ALA A 24 7.71 -41.66 -1.11
C ALA A 24 8.23 -40.78 -2.27
N GLN A 25 9.41 -41.13 -2.80
CA GLN A 25 9.97 -40.55 -4.02
C GLN A 25 9.17 -41.06 -5.24
N GLY A 26 7.98 -40.52 -5.44
CA GLY A 26 7.34 -40.51 -6.75
C GLY A 26 7.91 -39.37 -7.60
N ILE A 27 7.97 -39.54 -8.93
CA ILE A 27 8.17 -38.40 -9.84
C ILE A 27 6.93 -37.51 -9.73
N THR A 28 7.10 -36.27 -9.27
CA THR A 28 6.05 -35.26 -9.34
C THR A 28 5.73 -35.00 -10.81
N THR A 29 4.53 -35.38 -11.26
CA THR A 29 4.06 -35.14 -12.63
C THR A 29 3.19 -33.89 -12.69
N PRO A 30 3.11 -33.19 -13.84
CA PRO A 30 2.28 -32.00 -13.99
C PRO A 30 0.80 -32.31 -13.71
N ARG A 31 0.15 -31.46 -12.91
CA ARG A 31 -1.28 -31.52 -12.63
C ARG A 31 -2.08 -31.37 -13.93
N THR A 32 -2.58 -32.48 -14.44
CA THR A 32 -3.46 -32.54 -15.63
C THR A 32 -4.61 -33.49 -15.30
N PRO A 33 -5.89 -33.06 -15.32
CA PRO A 33 -6.43 -31.75 -15.74
C PRO A 33 -6.46 -30.67 -14.65
N SER A 34 -6.72 -29.41 -15.08
CA SER A 34 -6.93 -28.22 -14.24
C SER A 34 -5.69 -27.79 -13.43
N PRO A 35 -4.67 -27.20 -14.08
CA PRO A 35 -3.46 -26.75 -13.41
C PRO A 35 -3.76 -25.74 -12.30
N ALA A 36 -2.96 -25.77 -11.24
CA ALA A 36 -3.02 -24.79 -10.16
C ALA A 36 -2.50 -23.42 -10.63
N ALA A 37 -3.03 -22.35 -10.04
CA ALA A 37 -2.59 -20.99 -10.26
C ALA A 37 -2.85 -20.12 -9.03
N GLU A 38 -2.10 -19.03 -8.94
CA GLU A 38 -2.24 -18.01 -7.92
C GLU A 38 -2.25 -16.63 -8.59
N VAL A 39 -3.03 -15.70 -8.06
CA VAL A 39 -2.95 -14.26 -8.39
C VAL A 39 -2.99 -13.45 -7.10
N SER A 40 -2.29 -12.32 -7.07
CA SER A 40 -2.25 -11.45 -5.90
C SER A 40 -2.25 -9.97 -6.29
N GLN A 41 -2.84 -9.14 -5.43
CA GLN A 41 -2.90 -7.69 -5.57
C GLN A 41 -2.65 -7.03 -4.21
N VAL A 42 -1.84 -5.96 -4.22
CA VAL A 42 -1.59 -5.12 -3.04
C VAL A 42 -2.43 -3.84 -3.16
N ILE A 43 -3.15 -3.48 -2.09
CA ILE A 43 -3.88 -2.22 -1.93
C ILE A 43 -3.45 -1.60 -0.60
N GLY A 44 -2.84 -0.40 -0.65
CA GLY A 44 -2.15 0.15 0.52
C GLY A 44 -0.99 -0.76 0.95
N ILE A 45 -1.05 -1.27 2.18
CA ILE A 45 -0.15 -2.32 2.70
C ILE A 45 -0.84 -3.68 2.89
N SER A 46 -2.04 -3.83 2.33
CA SER A 46 -2.84 -5.04 2.40
C SER A 46 -2.71 -5.85 1.13
N THR A 47 -2.66 -7.18 1.26
CA THR A 47 -2.51 -8.10 0.14
C THR A 47 -3.73 -9.01 0.07
N ILE A 48 -4.28 -9.13 -1.14
CA ILE A 48 -5.27 -10.14 -1.52
C ILE A 48 -4.53 -11.23 -2.28
N THR A 49 -4.77 -12.50 -1.97
CA THR A 49 -4.21 -13.64 -2.72
C THR A 49 -5.33 -14.63 -3.03
N VAL A 50 -5.45 -15.02 -4.29
CA VAL A 50 -6.41 -16.06 -4.72
C VAL A 50 -5.64 -17.26 -5.25
N ASN A 51 -5.85 -18.41 -4.61
CA ASN A 51 -5.29 -19.71 -4.99
C ASN A 51 -6.39 -20.60 -5.57
N TYR A 52 -6.20 -21.10 -6.79
CA TYR A 52 -7.25 -21.77 -7.55
C TYR A 52 -6.72 -22.82 -8.53
N SER A 53 -7.61 -23.68 -9.02
CA SER A 53 -7.32 -24.57 -10.16
C SER A 53 -8.11 -24.13 -11.38
N ARG A 54 -7.50 -24.20 -12.56
CA ARG A 54 -8.00 -23.57 -13.80
C ARG A 54 -8.56 -24.59 -14.81
N PRO A 55 -9.84 -24.99 -14.72
CA PRO A 55 -10.46 -25.82 -15.75
C PRO A 55 -10.52 -25.09 -17.09
N ALA A 56 -10.40 -25.84 -18.18
CA ALA A 56 -10.52 -25.35 -19.56
C ALA A 56 -11.95 -25.56 -20.09
N VAL A 57 -12.48 -24.70 -20.96
CA VAL A 57 -13.82 -24.89 -21.57
C VAL A 57 -13.84 -26.19 -22.40
N LYS A 58 -12.88 -26.38 -23.31
CA LYS A 58 -12.74 -27.55 -24.19
C LYS A 58 -14.01 -27.88 -24.98
N GLY A 59 -14.71 -26.86 -25.47
CA GLY A 59 -15.95 -27.02 -26.24
C GLY A 59 -17.15 -27.57 -25.44
N ARG A 60 -17.03 -27.66 -24.10
CA ARG A 60 -18.13 -28.09 -23.22
C ARG A 60 -19.06 -26.93 -22.94
N GLU A 61 -20.33 -27.25 -22.75
CA GLU A 61 -21.28 -26.30 -22.18
C GLU A 61 -20.97 -26.09 -20.69
N VAL A 62 -20.57 -24.86 -20.34
CA VAL A 62 -20.13 -24.53 -18.98
C VAL A 62 -21.33 -24.21 -18.10
N TRP A 63 -22.17 -23.26 -18.50
CA TRP A 63 -23.20 -22.68 -17.65
C TRP A 63 -24.54 -23.41 -17.77
N GLY A 64 -25.05 -23.90 -16.64
CA GLY A 64 -26.28 -24.71 -16.59
C GLY A 64 -26.03 -26.22 -16.67
N THR A 65 -24.81 -26.63 -17.04
CA THR A 65 -24.38 -28.03 -17.10
C THR A 65 -23.19 -28.25 -16.17
N LEU A 66 -21.97 -27.87 -16.59
CA LEU A 66 -20.77 -28.09 -15.77
C LEU A 66 -20.79 -27.28 -14.46
N VAL A 67 -21.27 -26.04 -14.54
CA VAL A 67 -21.62 -25.18 -13.43
C VAL A 67 -23.14 -25.02 -13.45
N PRO A 68 -23.87 -25.82 -12.66
CA PRO A 68 -25.32 -25.72 -12.63
C PRO A 68 -25.74 -24.36 -12.05
N TYR A 69 -26.87 -23.84 -12.50
CA TYR A 69 -27.39 -22.56 -12.00
C TYR A 69 -27.93 -22.70 -10.58
N GLY A 70 -27.80 -21.63 -9.79
CA GLY A 70 -28.30 -21.56 -8.42
C GLY A 70 -27.50 -22.39 -7.42
N TRP A 71 -28.13 -22.66 -6.29
CA TRP A 71 -27.62 -23.52 -5.23
C TRP A 71 -27.90 -24.99 -5.57
N ASN A 72 -26.87 -25.84 -5.50
CA ASN A 72 -26.99 -27.21 -6.02
C ASN A 72 -26.53 -28.24 -5.00
N ALA A 73 -27.39 -29.25 -4.77
CA ALA A 73 -27.04 -30.40 -3.95
C ALA A 73 -25.96 -31.22 -4.67
N GLN A 74 -24.87 -31.50 -3.97
CA GLN A 74 -23.79 -32.30 -4.54
C GLN A 74 -24.14 -33.79 -4.42
N GLY A 75 -23.88 -34.57 -5.46
CA GLY A 75 -24.12 -36.04 -5.46
C GLY A 75 -23.17 -36.84 -4.55
N PHE A 76 -22.22 -36.17 -3.90
CA PHE A 76 -21.26 -36.73 -2.95
C PHE A 76 -21.02 -35.71 -1.82
N GLY A 77 -20.62 -36.17 -0.64
CA GLY A 77 -20.39 -35.31 0.53
C GLY A 77 -21.59 -35.22 1.47
N ASN A 78 -21.84 -34.05 2.06
CA ASN A 78 -22.87 -33.88 3.10
C ASN A 78 -24.31 -33.73 2.56
N GLY A 79 -24.48 -33.71 1.23
CA GLY A 79 -25.78 -33.63 0.57
C GLY A 79 -26.47 -32.26 0.63
N ASN A 80 -25.82 -31.26 1.25
CA ASN A 80 -26.36 -29.90 1.32
C ASN A 80 -26.38 -29.24 -0.06
N GLN A 81 -27.33 -28.32 -0.24
CA GLN A 81 -27.21 -27.34 -1.31
C GLN A 81 -25.94 -26.51 -1.10
N ALA A 82 -25.11 -26.44 -2.14
CA ALA A 82 -23.82 -25.79 -2.07
C ALA A 82 -23.62 -24.84 -3.26
N PRO A 83 -22.83 -23.77 -3.08
CA PRO A 83 -22.42 -22.90 -4.16
C PRO A 83 -21.31 -23.58 -4.99
N TRP A 84 -21.02 -23.04 -6.17
CA TRP A 84 -19.93 -23.55 -7.00
C TRP A 84 -18.57 -23.14 -6.44
N ARG A 85 -17.64 -24.11 -6.37
CA ARG A 85 -16.25 -23.96 -5.88
C ARG A 85 -15.36 -22.99 -6.67
N ALA A 86 -15.90 -22.36 -7.72
CA ALA A 86 -15.26 -21.29 -8.47
C ALA A 86 -13.89 -21.67 -9.08
N GLY A 87 -13.75 -22.94 -9.46
CA GLY A 87 -12.49 -23.58 -9.82
C GLY A 87 -12.68 -25.08 -10.01
N ALA A 88 -11.60 -25.85 -9.86
CA ALA A 88 -11.62 -27.30 -9.90
C ALA A 88 -10.84 -27.91 -8.73
N ASN A 89 -11.08 -29.19 -8.45
CA ASN A 89 -10.43 -29.96 -7.39
C ASN A 89 -10.74 -29.41 -5.98
N GLU A 90 -9.72 -28.94 -5.25
CA GLU A 90 -9.85 -28.30 -3.93
C GLU A 90 -10.61 -26.97 -4.03
N ASN A 91 -10.99 -26.41 -2.87
CA ASN A 91 -11.56 -25.07 -2.84
C ASN A 91 -10.62 -24.04 -3.45
N THR A 92 -11.20 -23.16 -4.27
CA THR A 92 -10.57 -21.87 -4.52
C THR A 92 -10.53 -21.14 -3.19
N THR A 93 -9.36 -20.59 -2.83
CA THR A 93 -9.20 -19.84 -1.59
C THR A 93 -8.85 -18.40 -1.89
N ILE A 94 -9.35 -17.50 -1.06
CA ILE A 94 -8.99 -16.10 -1.04
C ILE A 94 -8.45 -15.74 0.34
N ARG A 95 -7.31 -15.04 0.38
CA ARG A 95 -6.66 -14.59 1.60
C ARG A 95 -6.55 -13.08 1.61
N PHE A 96 -6.85 -12.50 2.76
CA PHE A 96 -6.63 -11.08 3.07
C PHE A 96 -5.63 -10.97 4.21
N THR A 97 -4.61 -10.11 4.06
CA THR A 97 -3.64 -9.87 5.16
C THR A 97 -4.17 -8.93 6.23
N HIS A 98 -5.21 -8.16 5.92
CA HIS A 98 -5.89 -7.22 6.82
C HIS A 98 -7.40 -7.34 6.65
N ASP A 99 -8.16 -6.76 7.59
CA ASP A 99 -9.61 -6.66 7.48
C ASP A 99 -9.99 -5.90 6.22
N ALA A 100 -10.99 -6.42 5.49
CA ALA A 100 -11.47 -5.90 4.23
C ALA A 100 -12.99 -5.67 4.29
N LYS A 101 -13.52 -4.97 3.29
CA LYS A 101 -14.92 -5.05 2.90
C LYS A 101 -15.03 -5.73 1.54
N VAL A 102 -15.90 -6.71 1.43
CA VAL A 102 -16.20 -7.40 0.17
C VAL A 102 -17.66 -7.13 -0.14
N GLU A 103 -17.95 -6.54 -1.30
CA GLU A 103 -19.30 -6.08 -1.66
C GLU A 103 -19.97 -5.24 -0.53
N GLY A 104 -19.17 -4.41 0.13
CA GLY A 104 -19.61 -3.52 1.22
C GLY A 104 -19.76 -4.19 2.60
N GLN A 105 -19.61 -5.50 2.72
CA GLN A 105 -19.70 -6.23 3.99
C GLN A 105 -18.32 -6.49 4.60
N SER A 106 -18.19 -6.34 5.92
CA SER A 106 -16.92 -6.53 6.64
C SER A 106 -16.46 -7.99 6.65
N VAL A 107 -15.18 -8.20 6.35
CA VAL A 107 -14.51 -9.50 6.32
C VAL A 107 -13.18 -9.36 7.07
N PRO A 108 -12.99 -10.05 8.21
CA PRO A 108 -11.73 -10.02 8.93
C PRO A 108 -10.55 -10.52 8.08
N ALA A 109 -9.32 -10.16 8.48
CA ALA A 109 -8.12 -10.76 7.95
C ALA A 109 -8.16 -12.29 8.11
N GLY A 110 -7.78 -13.03 7.07
CA GLY A 110 -7.90 -14.48 7.10
C GLY A 110 -7.84 -15.12 5.73
N THR A 111 -7.99 -16.45 5.71
CA THR A 111 -8.15 -17.24 4.49
C THR A 111 -9.55 -17.82 4.48
N TYR A 112 -10.21 -17.76 3.32
CA TYR A 112 -11.59 -18.17 3.13
C TYR A 112 -11.73 -19.02 1.87
N GLY A 113 -12.67 -19.96 1.86
CA GLY A 113 -13.12 -20.63 0.65
C GLY A 113 -13.95 -19.65 -0.16
N LEU A 114 -13.59 -19.46 -1.42
CA LEU A 114 -14.28 -18.57 -2.36
C LEU A 114 -15.22 -19.38 -3.24
N PHE A 115 -16.50 -19.05 -3.17
CA PHE A 115 -17.54 -19.69 -3.97
C PHE A 115 -18.40 -18.67 -4.68
N PHE A 116 -19.06 -19.14 -5.74
CA PHE A 116 -20.07 -18.36 -6.44
C PHE A 116 -21.35 -19.15 -6.65
N VAL A 117 -22.47 -18.42 -6.65
CA VAL A 117 -23.74 -18.86 -7.18
C VAL A 117 -23.96 -18.11 -8.48
N VAL A 118 -24.33 -18.81 -9.54
CA VAL A 118 -24.58 -18.21 -10.86
C VAL A 118 -26.03 -18.47 -11.23
N ASN A 119 -26.77 -17.44 -11.62
CA ASN A 119 -28.14 -17.55 -12.08
C ASN A 119 -28.24 -17.33 -13.60
N LYS A 120 -29.38 -17.72 -14.18
CA LYS A 120 -29.63 -17.63 -15.63
C LYS A 120 -29.69 -16.19 -16.14
N ASP A 121 -30.10 -15.26 -15.30
CA ASP A 121 -30.31 -13.83 -15.60
C ASP A 121 -29.06 -12.98 -15.39
N ASN A 122 -27.87 -13.59 -15.43
CA ASN A 122 -26.58 -12.94 -15.14
C ASN A 122 -26.51 -12.30 -13.74
N THR A 123 -27.37 -12.70 -12.79
CA THR A 123 -27.18 -12.40 -11.38
C THR A 123 -26.46 -13.54 -10.68
N GLY A 124 -25.96 -13.29 -9.47
CA GLY A 124 -25.30 -14.32 -8.69
C GLY A 124 -25.03 -13.90 -7.26
N GLU A 125 -24.26 -14.74 -6.57
CA GLU A 125 -23.77 -14.46 -5.23
C GLU A 125 -22.29 -14.80 -5.16
N VAL A 126 -21.52 -14.00 -4.41
CA VAL A 126 -20.21 -14.39 -3.89
C VAL A 126 -20.39 -14.87 -2.45
N VAL A 127 -19.73 -15.97 -2.11
CA VAL A 127 -19.74 -16.54 -0.76
C VAL A 127 -18.31 -16.75 -0.30
N LEU A 128 -18.01 -16.28 0.91
CA LEU A 128 -16.75 -16.57 1.60
C LEU A 128 -17.03 -17.49 2.80
N SER A 129 -16.42 -18.67 2.81
CA SER A 129 -16.56 -19.64 3.90
C SER A 129 -15.29 -19.71 4.75
N LYS A 130 -15.45 -19.85 6.07
CA LYS A 130 -14.36 -20.11 7.01
C LYS A 130 -13.78 -21.53 6.84
N ASP A 131 -14.52 -22.46 6.23
CA ASP A 131 -13.99 -23.77 5.86
C ASP A 131 -13.36 -23.73 4.46
N PHE A 132 -12.06 -23.41 4.42
CA PHE A 132 -11.31 -23.25 3.18
C PHE A 132 -10.46 -24.47 2.79
N ARG A 133 -10.41 -25.51 3.63
CA ARG A 133 -9.56 -26.71 3.40
C ARG A 133 -10.31 -27.86 2.70
N SER A 134 -11.62 -27.72 2.55
CA SER A 134 -12.49 -28.72 1.93
C SER A 134 -12.21 -28.96 0.44
N TRP A 135 -12.53 -30.18 -0.03
CA TRP A 135 -12.44 -30.55 -1.44
C TRP A 135 -13.59 -29.92 -2.25
N GLY A 136 -13.39 -28.66 -2.64
CA GLY A 136 -14.43 -27.81 -3.23
C GLY A 136 -15.69 -27.74 -2.36
N SER A 137 -16.86 -27.88 -2.97
CA SER A 137 -18.15 -27.61 -2.32
C SER A 137 -18.86 -28.82 -1.69
N PHE A 138 -18.26 -30.02 -1.68
CA PHE A 138 -18.94 -31.26 -1.23
C PHE A 138 -19.30 -31.29 0.25
N PHE A 139 -18.54 -30.58 1.08
CA PHE A 139 -18.75 -30.50 2.53
C PHE A 139 -19.17 -29.11 2.96
N TYR A 140 -19.68 -28.30 2.02
CA TYR A 140 -20.11 -26.95 2.31
C TYR A 140 -21.16 -26.91 3.43
N ASP A 141 -20.92 -26.06 4.42
CA ASP A 141 -21.81 -25.80 5.55
C ASP A 141 -22.10 -24.30 5.61
N PRO A 142 -23.36 -23.86 5.39
CA PRO A 142 -23.75 -22.46 5.49
C PRO A 142 -23.40 -21.81 6.84
N LYS A 143 -23.28 -22.59 7.92
CA LYS A 143 -22.88 -22.06 9.24
C LYS A 143 -21.43 -21.55 9.26
N GLN A 144 -20.63 -21.94 8.28
CA GLN A 144 -19.25 -21.48 8.12
C GLN A 144 -19.15 -20.23 7.22
N ASP A 145 -20.26 -19.73 6.67
CA ASP A 145 -20.24 -18.50 5.86
C ASP A 145 -19.75 -17.31 6.71
N GLN A 146 -18.65 -16.69 6.29
CA GLN A 146 -18.24 -15.37 6.76
C GLN A 146 -19.06 -14.28 6.05
N LEU A 147 -19.38 -14.49 4.79
CA LEU A 147 -20.04 -13.51 3.94
C LEU A 147 -20.83 -14.17 2.82
N LYS A 148 -21.95 -13.53 2.47
CA LYS A 148 -22.73 -13.79 1.26
C LYS A 148 -23.23 -12.46 0.71
N ALA A 149 -22.92 -12.16 -0.54
CA ALA A 149 -23.31 -10.91 -1.18
C ALA A 149 -23.77 -11.14 -2.62
N LYS A 150 -24.74 -10.36 -3.07
CA LYS A 150 -25.23 -10.41 -4.46
C LYS A 150 -24.21 -9.75 -5.38
N ILE A 151 -24.04 -10.31 -6.58
CA ILE A 151 -23.20 -9.75 -7.63
C ILE A 151 -23.95 -9.72 -8.97
N GLN A 152 -23.54 -8.81 -9.84
CA GLN A 152 -24.02 -8.72 -11.21
C GLN A 152 -22.91 -9.20 -12.15
N LEU A 153 -23.17 -10.27 -12.90
CA LEU A 153 -22.23 -10.82 -13.87
C LEU A 153 -22.22 -9.98 -15.14
N ARG A 154 -21.07 -10.01 -15.82
CA ARG A 154 -20.85 -9.34 -17.10
C ARG A 154 -20.58 -10.37 -18.18
N GLU A 155 -21.00 -10.05 -19.40
CA GLU A 155 -20.59 -10.81 -20.57
C GLU A 155 -19.24 -10.31 -21.09
N ILE A 156 -18.40 -11.25 -21.47
CA ILE A 156 -17.04 -10.99 -21.98
C ILE A 156 -16.74 -11.86 -23.20
N SER A 157 -15.64 -11.56 -23.88
CA SER A 157 -15.08 -12.49 -24.88
C SER A 157 -14.67 -13.81 -24.24
N ASN A 158 -14.69 -14.88 -25.05
CA ASN A 158 -14.43 -16.23 -24.54
C ASN A 158 -13.04 -16.36 -23.89
N THR A 159 -13.04 -16.78 -22.62
CA THR A 159 -11.86 -17.11 -21.83
C THR A 159 -11.74 -18.63 -21.68
N GLU A 160 -10.78 -19.25 -22.37
CA GLU A 160 -10.66 -20.72 -22.43
C GLU A 160 -10.32 -21.36 -21.07
N LEU A 161 -9.37 -20.81 -20.33
CA LEU A 161 -8.99 -21.28 -19.00
C LEU A 161 -9.61 -20.35 -17.96
N LEU A 162 -10.30 -20.90 -16.96
CA LEU A 162 -10.79 -20.10 -15.83
C LEU A 162 -9.65 -19.27 -15.25
N THR A 163 -9.83 -17.97 -15.13
CA THR A 163 -8.77 -17.02 -14.75
C THR A 163 -9.30 -16.03 -13.73
N TYR A 164 -8.56 -15.84 -12.64
CA TYR A 164 -8.77 -14.70 -11.74
C TYR A 164 -7.82 -13.55 -12.09
N ASP A 165 -8.31 -12.33 -11.97
CA ASP A 165 -7.53 -11.10 -12.17
C ASP A 165 -8.06 -9.97 -11.27
N PHE A 166 -7.30 -8.88 -11.17
CA PHE A 166 -7.69 -7.67 -10.43
C PHE A 166 -7.79 -6.48 -11.37
N LEU A 167 -8.99 -5.89 -11.45
CA LEU A 167 -9.28 -4.73 -12.28
C LEU A 167 -9.45 -3.46 -11.44
N HIS A 168 -9.19 -2.32 -12.07
CA HIS A 168 -9.45 -0.98 -11.53
C HIS A 168 -8.89 -0.72 -10.12
N PRO A 169 -7.61 -1.06 -9.82
CA PRO A 169 -7.04 -0.76 -8.52
C PRO A 169 -7.01 0.75 -8.28
N THR A 170 -7.47 1.17 -7.11
CA THR A 170 -7.35 2.52 -6.59
C THR A 170 -6.48 2.51 -5.32
N LYS A 171 -6.41 3.64 -4.61
CA LYS A 171 -5.72 3.68 -3.31
C LYS A 171 -6.33 2.74 -2.28
N THR A 172 -7.64 2.51 -2.31
CA THR A 172 -8.38 1.79 -1.25
C THR A 172 -9.22 0.64 -1.77
N THR A 173 -9.40 0.49 -3.08
CA THR A 173 -10.30 -0.51 -3.68
C THR A 173 -9.69 -1.23 -4.86
N THR A 174 -10.21 -2.41 -5.17
CA THR A 174 -9.99 -3.13 -6.42
C THR A 174 -11.21 -3.99 -6.73
N GLU A 175 -11.33 -4.46 -7.96
CA GLU A 175 -12.33 -5.45 -8.35
C GLU A 175 -11.65 -6.79 -8.66
N LEU A 176 -11.88 -7.82 -7.84
CA LEU A 176 -11.51 -9.19 -8.19
C LEU A 176 -12.48 -9.70 -9.25
N VAL A 177 -11.98 -10.26 -10.34
CA VAL A 177 -12.82 -10.85 -11.39
C VAL A 177 -12.47 -12.31 -11.62
N LEU A 178 -13.47 -13.16 -11.74
CA LEU A 178 -13.33 -14.50 -12.33
C LEU A 178 -13.80 -14.43 -13.79
N ASN A 179 -12.91 -14.71 -14.73
CA ASN A 179 -13.18 -14.81 -16.17
C ASN A 179 -13.18 -16.27 -16.60
N TRP A 180 -14.29 -16.77 -17.15
CA TRP A 180 -14.33 -18.10 -17.76
C TRP A 180 -15.43 -18.19 -18.80
N GLU A 181 -15.15 -18.82 -19.94
CA GLU A 181 -16.03 -18.78 -21.10
C GLU A 181 -16.40 -17.31 -21.39
N LYS A 182 -17.67 -16.97 -21.60
CA LYS A 182 -18.16 -15.62 -21.90
C LYS A 182 -18.71 -14.90 -20.69
N LYS A 183 -18.43 -15.37 -19.46
CA LYS A 183 -18.88 -14.70 -18.22
C LYS A 183 -17.71 -14.20 -17.38
N GLN A 184 -17.93 -13.02 -16.82
CA GLN A 184 -17.10 -12.42 -15.78
C GLN A 184 -17.92 -12.25 -14.51
N LEU A 185 -17.38 -12.69 -13.38
CA LEU A 185 -17.98 -12.55 -12.05
C LEU A 185 -17.14 -11.55 -11.26
N PRO A 186 -17.53 -10.26 -11.22
CA PRO A 186 -16.83 -9.23 -10.47
C PRO A 186 -17.19 -9.24 -8.98
N VAL A 187 -16.20 -8.93 -8.15
CA VAL A 187 -16.30 -8.77 -6.70
C VAL A 187 -15.48 -7.56 -6.27
N LYS A 188 -16.15 -6.50 -5.81
CA LYS A 188 -15.51 -5.31 -5.25
C LYS A 188 -14.92 -5.62 -3.88
N ILE A 189 -13.65 -5.26 -3.70
CA ILE A 189 -12.91 -5.39 -2.45
C ILE A 189 -12.36 -4.02 -2.06
N GLU A 190 -12.48 -3.67 -0.79
CA GLU A 190 -12.06 -2.39 -0.22
C GLU A 190 -11.30 -2.60 1.09
N PHE A 191 -10.31 -1.75 1.34
CA PHE A 191 -9.56 -1.68 2.59
C PHE A 191 -9.63 -0.28 3.17
N ASP A 192 -9.73 -0.19 4.50
CA ASP A 192 -9.51 1.05 5.24
C ASP A 192 -8.00 1.28 5.38
N VAL A 193 -7.37 1.71 4.28
CA VAL A 193 -5.91 1.83 4.18
C VAL A 193 -5.34 2.75 5.25
N ASP A 194 -6.04 3.84 5.55
CA ASP A 194 -5.61 4.82 6.53
C ASP A 194 -5.61 4.23 7.95
N ALA A 195 -6.69 3.57 8.36
CA ALA A 195 -6.72 2.88 9.65
C ALA A 195 -5.66 1.77 9.72
N ILE A 196 -5.47 1.02 8.65
CA ILE A 196 -4.49 -0.07 8.57
C ILE A 196 -3.06 0.47 8.73
N VAL A 197 -2.69 1.54 8.01
CA VAL A 197 -1.35 2.14 8.10
C VAL A 197 -1.12 2.75 9.48
N MET A 198 -2.11 3.46 10.05
CA MET A 198 -1.99 4.04 11.39
C MET A 198 -1.81 2.96 12.47
N ASN A 199 -2.57 1.87 12.41
CA ASN A 199 -2.41 0.74 13.33
C ASN A 199 -1.05 0.05 13.13
N ASN A 200 -0.61 -0.15 11.90
CA ASN A 200 0.69 -0.75 11.61
C ASN A 200 1.84 0.11 12.15
N ALA A 201 1.77 1.43 11.96
CA ALA A 201 2.73 2.37 12.52
C ALA A 201 2.76 2.29 14.05
N ALA A 202 1.60 2.25 14.71
CA ALA A 202 1.50 2.12 16.16
C ALA A 202 2.20 0.85 16.69
N GLU A 203 2.07 -0.27 16.00
CA GLU A 203 2.76 -1.52 16.36
C GLU A 203 4.27 -1.46 16.05
N GLN A 204 4.68 -0.95 14.89
CA GLN A 204 6.08 -0.84 14.51
C GLN A 204 6.89 0.08 15.43
N LEU A 205 6.25 1.15 15.92
CA LEU A 205 6.86 2.09 16.87
C LEU A 205 7.08 1.50 18.27
N LYS A 206 6.58 0.29 18.56
CA LYS A 206 6.95 -0.46 19.77
C LYS A 206 8.27 -1.22 19.59
N GLY A 207 8.78 -1.33 18.36
CA GLY A 207 10.03 -2.01 18.01
C GLY A 207 11.17 -1.04 17.66
N PRO A 208 12.21 -1.51 16.95
CA PRO A 208 13.40 -0.72 16.62
C PRO A 208 13.12 0.60 15.88
N VAL A 209 12.03 0.65 15.10
CA VAL A 209 11.60 1.87 14.39
C VAL A 209 11.24 2.99 15.37
N GLY A 210 10.69 2.65 16.54
CA GLY A 210 10.37 3.60 17.61
C GLY A 210 11.56 4.02 18.49
N PHE A 211 12.77 3.49 18.27
CA PHE A 211 13.96 3.99 18.97
C PHE A 211 14.54 5.26 18.35
N ASN A 212 14.01 5.70 17.20
CA ASN A 212 14.51 6.87 16.50
C ASN A 212 13.36 7.82 16.13
N TRP A 213 13.64 9.12 16.19
CA TRP A 213 12.67 10.18 15.88
C TRP A 213 12.06 10.05 14.48
N GLN A 214 12.78 9.49 13.50
CA GLN A 214 12.33 9.33 12.12
C GLN A 214 11.10 8.43 12.02
N GLY A 215 11.01 7.38 12.84
CA GLY A 215 9.84 6.50 12.86
C GLY A 215 8.60 7.27 13.27
N PHE A 216 8.67 7.95 14.41
CA PHE A 216 7.58 8.78 14.93
C PHE A 216 7.20 9.92 13.98
N ALA A 217 8.18 10.64 13.43
CA ALA A 217 7.94 11.70 12.47
C ALA A 217 7.29 11.18 11.19
N SER A 218 7.71 10.01 10.69
CA SER A 218 7.10 9.40 9.49
C SER A 218 5.65 9.02 9.71
N ALA A 219 5.32 8.43 10.87
CA ALA A 219 3.95 8.08 11.22
C ALA A 219 3.05 9.32 11.37
N ALA A 220 3.53 10.36 12.08
CA ALA A 220 2.81 11.62 12.20
C ALA A 220 2.66 12.34 10.85
N ASN A 221 3.67 12.29 9.99
CA ASN A 221 3.59 12.87 8.66
C ASN A 221 2.59 12.12 7.78
N TYR A 222 2.49 10.79 7.86
CA TYR A 222 1.44 10.05 7.16
C TYR A 222 0.05 10.55 7.56
N ALA A 223 -0.19 10.75 8.86
CA ALA A 223 -1.45 11.29 9.35
C ALA A 223 -1.72 12.71 8.80
N LEU A 224 -0.71 13.58 8.81
CA LEU A 224 -0.80 14.93 8.25
C LEU A 224 -1.18 14.91 6.76
N GLN A 225 -0.49 14.10 5.94
CA GLN A 225 -0.70 14.06 4.49
C GLN A 225 -2.08 13.52 4.08
N ASN A 226 -2.66 12.64 4.92
CA ASN A 226 -3.98 12.02 4.66
C ASN A 226 -5.12 12.68 5.46
N ASN A 227 -4.88 13.83 6.10
CA ASN A 227 -5.85 14.56 6.92
C ASN A 227 -6.45 13.71 8.07
N LEU A 228 -5.65 12.81 8.63
CA LEU A 228 -6.03 11.91 9.74
C LEU A 228 -5.67 12.51 11.10
N ASN A 229 -5.86 13.82 11.25
CA ASN A 229 -5.43 14.53 12.45
C ASN A 229 -6.12 13.96 13.69
N ASN A 230 -5.35 13.25 14.51
CA ASN A 230 -5.81 12.64 15.73
C ASN A 230 -4.74 12.83 16.83
N GLU A 231 -5.17 12.62 18.08
CA GLU A 231 -4.30 12.76 19.24
C GLU A 231 -3.03 11.90 19.14
N GLN A 232 -3.13 10.72 18.53
CA GLN A 232 -2.00 9.82 18.36
C GLN A 232 -0.91 10.40 17.43
N ALA A 233 -1.29 11.02 16.32
CA ALA A 233 -0.36 11.69 15.42
C ALA A 233 0.39 12.84 16.11
N VAL A 234 -0.32 13.60 16.96
CA VAL A 234 0.27 14.67 17.77
C VAL A 234 1.25 14.08 18.81
N ASN A 235 0.87 13.00 19.49
CA ASN A 235 1.73 12.32 20.45
C ASN A 235 2.99 11.73 19.80
N TRP A 236 2.90 11.22 18.57
CA TRP A 236 4.07 10.76 17.83
C TRP A 236 4.99 11.91 17.45
N ILE A 237 4.46 13.01 16.90
CA ILE A 237 5.34 14.13 16.53
C ILE A 237 5.99 14.76 17.76
N ASP A 238 5.32 14.80 18.90
CA ASP A 238 5.90 15.28 20.16
C ASP A 238 7.06 14.39 20.64
N GLN A 239 6.94 13.07 20.50
CA GLN A 239 8.04 12.14 20.77
C GLN A 239 9.21 12.34 19.80
N ALA A 240 8.94 12.61 18.52
CA ALA A 240 9.99 12.92 17.56
C ALA A 240 10.71 14.23 17.88
N ILE A 241 9.96 15.29 18.25
CA ILE A 241 10.51 16.60 18.62
C ILE A 241 11.39 16.50 19.88
N ALA A 242 10.97 15.72 20.87
CA ALA A 242 11.74 15.52 22.11
C ALA A 242 13.12 14.89 21.84
N GLN A 243 13.23 14.03 20.83
CA GLN A 243 14.48 13.41 20.40
C GLN A 243 15.29 14.28 19.43
N ASN A 244 14.61 14.94 18.50
CA ASN A 244 15.23 15.79 17.48
C ASN A 244 14.33 16.99 17.13
N ASN A 245 14.61 18.12 17.78
CA ASN A 245 13.96 19.38 17.48
C ASN A 245 14.58 19.99 16.20
N SER A 246 13.88 19.86 15.08
CA SER A 246 14.36 20.24 13.75
C SER A 246 13.25 20.91 12.94
N PHE A 247 13.60 21.57 11.83
CA PHE A 247 12.60 22.15 10.93
C PHE A 247 11.57 21.10 10.49
N ALA A 248 12.02 19.89 10.13
CA ALA A 248 11.13 18.82 9.69
C ALA A 248 10.09 18.43 10.76
N THR A 249 10.51 18.20 12.01
CA THR A 249 9.61 17.76 13.09
C THR A 249 8.64 18.87 13.50
N LEU A 250 9.12 20.11 13.59
CA LEU A 250 8.28 21.27 13.89
C LEU A 250 7.28 21.59 12.76
N ASN A 251 7.67 21.43 11.50
CA ASN A 251 6.80 21.63 10.34
C ASN A 251 5.63 20.64 10.33
N ILE A 252 5.88 19.36 10.65
CA ILE A 252 4.81 18.35 10.75
C ILE A 252 3.83 18.73 11.86
N LYS A 253 4.32 19.08 13.07
CA LYS A 253 3.45 19.48 14.18
C LYS A 253 2.66 20.75 13.87
N SER A 254 3.28 21.72 13.20
CA SER A 254 2.58 22.93 12.74
C SER A 254 1.44 22.58 11.78
N GLY A 255 1.67 21.67 10.82
CA GLY A 255 0.63 21.18 9.93
C GLY A 255 -0.53 20.52 10.66
N LEU A 256 -0.25 19.65 11.62
CA LEU A 256 -1.27 18.98 12.44
C LEU A 256 -2.07 19.99 13.28
N LEU A 257 -1.42 21.01 13.84
CA LEU A 257 -2.08 22.09 14.57
C LEU A 257 -2.99 22.94 13.66
N LYS A 258 -2.59 23.18 12.41
CA LYS A 258 -3.45 23.85 11.42
C LYS A 258 -4.69 23.04 11.11
N GLN A 259 -4.55 21.72 10.91
CA GLN A 259 -5.68 20.83 10.66
C GLN A 259 -6.67 20.75 11.84
N SER A 260 -6.22 21.00 13.08
CA SER A 260 -7.12 21.07 14.26
C SER A 260 -7.66 22.47 14.53
N GLY A 261 -7.36 23.45 13.67
CA GLY A 261 -7.80 24.84 13.83
C GLY A 261 -6.97 25.68 14.81
N ASN A 262 -5.90 25.14 15.39
CA ASN A 262 -4.99 25.87 16.28
C ASN A 262 -3.93 26.63 15.47
N VAL A 263 -4.39 27.59 14.65
CA VAL A 263 -3.56 28.31 13.69
C VAL A 263 -2.51 29.19 14.37
N GLU A 264 -2.85 29.84 15.48
CA GLU A 264 -1.92 30.72 16.20
C GLU A 264 -0.69 29.95 16.72
N GLU A 265 -0.91 28.81 17.36
CA GLU A 265 0.18 27.98 17.85
C GLU A 265 0.97 27.36 16.68
N ALA A 266 0.28 26.97 15.62
CA ALA A 266 0.93 26.46 14.42
C ALA A 266 1.90 27.48 13.80
N ASP A 267 1.52 28.76 13.76
CA ASP A 267 2.33 29.82 13.18
C ASP A 267 3.52 30.21 14.09
N LYS A 268 3.33 30.19 15.42
CA LYS A 268 4.45 30.31 16.38
C LYS A 268 5.46 29.18 16.19
N LEU A 269 4.97 27.95 16.04
CA LEU A 269 5.82 26.78 15.85
C LEU A 269 6.55 26.83 14.51
N MET A 270 5.86 27.27 13.44
CA MET A 270 6.47 27.45 12.14
C MET A 270 7.56 28.52 12.17
N THR A 271 7.33 29.63 12.90
CA THR A 271 8.35 30.67 13.10
C THR A 271 9.60 30.09 13.76
N THR A 272 9.41 29.23 14.76
CA THR A 272 10.50 28.52 15.43
C THR A 272 11.23 27.56 14.48
N ALA A 273 10.49 26.82 13.66
CA ALA A 273 11.04 25.93 12.65
C ALA A 273 11.92 26.72 11.65
N ILE A 274 11.38 27.80 11.08
CA ILE A 274 12.07 28.65 10.11
C ILE A 274 13.37 29.23 10.70
N ALA A 275 13.38 29.59 11.98
CA ALA A 275 14.57 30.13 12.64
C ALA A 275 15.75 29.14 12.66
N ILE A 276 15.47 27.83 12.79
CA ILE A 276 16.50 26.78 12.85
C ILE A 276 16.74 26.05 11.52
N ALA A 277 15.92 26.31 10.51
CA ALA A 277 16.00 25.66 9.21
C ALA A 277 17.37 25.83 8.52
N THR A 278 17.84 24.77 7.86
CA THR A 278 19.01 24.82 6.96
C THR A 278 18.69 25.54 5.65
N GLU A 279 19.71 25.87 4.87
CA GLU A 279 19.54 26.47 3.53
C GLU A 279 18.61 25.62 2.65
N ALA A 280 18.83 24.30 2.64
CA ALA A 280 18.07 23.35 1.83
C ALA A 280 16.61 23.26 2.28
N GLU A 281 16.36 23.26 3.60
CA GLU A 281 15.01 23.21 4.16
C GLU A 281 14.23 24.50 3.87
N LEU A 282 14.85 25.68 4.07
CA LEU A 282 14.23 26.96 3.70
C LEU A 282 13.91 27.01 2.21
N ASN A 283 14.84 26.56 1.37
CA ASN A 283 14.65 26.51 -0.07
C ASN A 283 13.46 25.61 -0.44
N THR A 284 13.42 24.39 0.11
CA THR A 284 12.34 23.41 -0.13
C THR A 284 10.98 23.94 0.33
N HIS A 285 10.94 24.59 1.50
CA HIS A 285 9.73 25.22 2.01
C HIS A 285 9.25 26.36 1.10
N ALA A 286 10.17 27.21 0.64
CA ALA A 286 9.85 28.29 -0.28
C ALA A 286 9.26 27.78 -1.62
N TYR A 287 9.81 26.71 -2.20
CA TYR A 287 9.21 26.08 -3.40
C TYR A 287 7.85 25.43 -3.11
N THR A 288 7.66 24.86 -1.92
CA THR A 288 6.35 24.32 -1.52
C THR A 288 5.29 25.42 -1.55
N LEU A 289 5.58 26.58 -0.94
CA LEU A 289 4.71 27.75 -0.99
C LEU A 289 4.49 28.25 -2.43
N LEU A 290 5.54 28.26 -3.25
CA LEU A 290 5.46 28.68 -4.65
C LEU A 290 4.51 27.79 -5.46
N ASN A 291 4.61 26.47 -5.29
CA ASN A 291 3.76 25.48 -5.95
C ASN A 291 2.30 25.53 -5.45
N GLN A 292 2.07 26.00 -4.23
CA GLN A 292 0.75 26.27 -3.68
C GLN A 292 0.15 27.59 -4.18
N GLY A 293 0.88 28.36 -4.98
CA GLY A 293 0.45 29.68 -5.46
C GLY A 293 0.69 30.81 -4.45
N GLU A 294 1.31 30.54 -3.31
CA GLU A 294 1.62 31.51 -2.26
C GLU A 294 2.92 32.28 -2.58
N GLN A 295 2.96 32.91 -3.75
CA GLN A 295 4.17 33.51 -4.34
C GLN A 295 4.85 34.53 -3.41
N ASP A 296 4.07 35.36 -2.71
CA ASP A 296 4.61 36.37 -1.79
C ASP A 296 5.31 35.74 -0.57
N LYS A 297 4.72 34.69 0.00
CA LYS A 297 5.32 33.97 1.12
C LYS A 297 6.56 33.19 0.66
N ALA A 298 6.50 32.58 -0.51
CA ALA A 298 7.64 31.92 -1.13
C ALA A 298 8.82 32.88 -1.32
N ILE A 299 8.58 34.06 -1.91
CA ILE A 299 9.60 35.10 -2.10
C ILE A 299 10.15 35.57 -0.75
N ALA A 300 9.32 35.77 0.26
CA ALA A 300 9.80 36.13 1.60
C ALA A 300 10.76 35.08 2.17
N MET A 301 10.48 33.78 1.98
CA MET A 301 11.35 32.70 2.40
C MET A 301 12.64 32.62 1.57
N PHE A 302 12.58 32.84 0.26
CA PHE A 302 13.78 32.94 -0.58
C PHE A 302 14.66 34.14 -0.18
N ILE A 303 14.06 35.30 0.11
CA ILE A 303 14.80 36.47 0.64
C ILE A 303 15.49 36.09 1.94
N LEU A 304 14.77 35.50 2.91
CA LEU A 304 15.36 35.04 4.16
C LEU A 304 16.52 34.05 3.91
N ASN A 305 16.38 33.15 2.94
CA ASN A 305 17.44 32.21 2.57
C ASN A 305 18.70 32.95 2.08
N THR A 306 18.55 33.96 1.20
CA THR A 306 19.70 34.79 0.76
C THR A 306 20.33 35.61 1.88
N GLN A 307 19.55 36.04 2.87
CA GLN A 307 20.07 36.79 4.03
C GLN A 307 20.89 35.88 4.96
N ARG A 308 20.43 34.65 5.19
CA ARG A 308 21.12 33.67 6.05
C ARG A 308 22.31 33.00 5.36
N PHE A 309 22.22 32.82 4.04
CA PHE A 309 23.24 32.14 3.23
C PHE A 309 23.69 33.03 2.05
N PRO A 310 24.26 34.22 2.31
CA PRO A 310 24.53 35.22 1.27
C PRO A 310 25.61 34.80 0.26
N LYS A 311 26.38 33.75 0.57
CA LYS A 311 27.40 33.15 -0.31
C LYS A 311 26.89 31.96 -1.12
N SER A 312 25.62 31.58 -0.97
CA SER A 312 25.04 30.48 -1.74
C SER A 312 24.53 31.00 -3.09
N PRO A 313 25.15 30.63 -4.22
CA PRO A 313 24.60 30.96 -5.53
C PRO A 313 23.22 30.32 -5.74
N ASN A 314 22.97 29.15 -5.14
CA ASN A 314 21.69 28.47 -5.24
C ASN A 314 20.56 29.29 -4.58
N ALA A 315 20.80 29.87 -3.39
CA ALA A 315 19.78 30.71 -2.74
C ALA A 315 19.40 31.95 -3.58
N TRP A 316 20.38 32.56 -4.24
CA TRP A 316 20.13 33.70 -5.15
C TRP A 316 19.44 33.26 -6.45
N ASP A 317 19.78 32.11 -7.01
CA ASP A 317 19.10 31.54 -8.18
C ASP A 317 17.62 31.27 -7.87
N SER A 318 17.33 30.59 -6.74
CA SER A 318 15.96 30.32 -6.29
C SER A 318 15.14 31.59 -6.07
N LEU A 319 15.73 32.64 -5.49
CA LEU A 319 15.05 33.93 -5.35
C LEU A 319 14.73 34.55 -6.72
N GLY A 320 15.64 34.39 -7.68
CA GLY A 320 15.40 34.75 -9.08
C GLY A 320 14.19 34.04 -9.68
N GLU A 321 14.06 32.73 -9.45
CA GLU A 321 12.90 31.93 -9.89
C GLU A 321 11.60 32.35 -9.22
N GLY A 322 11.63 32.66 -7.92
CA GLY A 322 10.48 33.20 -7.20
C GLY A 322 9.95 34.49 -7.84
N TYR A 323 10.84 35.45 -8.11
CA TYR A 323 10.48 36.68 -8.81
C TYR A 323 10.02 36.44 -10.25
N ALA A 324 10.69 35.56 -10.99
CA ALA A 324 10.32 35.22 -12.36
C ALA A 324 8.90 34.64 -12.43
N THR A 325 8.56 33.75 -11.49
CA THR A 325 7.24 33.11 -11.37
C THR A 325 6.14 34.13 -11.03
N LYS A 326 6.47 35.14 -10.21
CA LYS A 326 5.57 36.28 -9.92
C LYS A 326 5.46 37.28 -11.09
N GLY A 327 6.28 37.15 -12.13
CA GLY A 327 6.34 38.09 -13.26
C GLY A 327 7.20 39.33 -13.00
N ASP A 328 7.92 39.39 -11.87
CA ASP A 328 8.86 40.47 -11.55
C ASP A 328 10.20 40.23 -12.26
N LYS A 329 10.20 40.50 -13.56
CA LYS A 329 11.37 40.35 -14.43
C LYS A 329 12.59 41.12 -13.93
N LYS A 330 12.38 42.32 -13.37
CA LYS A 330 13.46 43.21 -12.92
C LYS A 330 14.24 42.55 -11.78
N ASN A 331 13.53 42.12 -10.73
CA ASN A 331 14.18 41.49 -9.59
C ASN A 331 14.69 40.08 -9.93
N ALA A 332 14.02 39.34 -10.82
CA ALA A 332 14.54 38.06 -11.30
C ALA A 332 15.93 38.19 -11.94
N ILE A 333 16.11 39.13 -12.88
CA ILE A 333 17.40 39.38 -13.55
C ILE A 333 18.50 39.74 -12.54
N ILE A 334 18.19 40.60 -11.56
CA ILE A 334 19.16 41.01 -10.53
C ILE A 334 19.68 39.78 -9.78
N ASN A 335 18.79 38.87 -9.38
CA ASN A 335 19.13 37.72 -8.57
C ASN A 335 19.86 36.63 -9.37
N PHE A 336 19.49 36.36 -10.63
CA PHE A 336 20.24 35.45 -11.49
C PHE A 336 21.67 35.95 -11.78
N LYS A 337 21.84 37.24 -12.06
CA LYS A 337 23.18 37.84 -12.22
C LYS A 337 23.98 37.76 -10.92
N LYS A 338 23.33 37.94 -9.77
CA LYS A 338 23.97 37.79 -8.46
C LYS A 338 24.44 36.34 -8.24
N SER A 339 23.63 35.35 -8.57
CA SER A 339 24.02 33.93 -8.52
C SER A 339 25.26 33.65 -9.39
N LEU A 340 25.22 34.06 -10.67
CA LEU A 340 26.34 33.85 -11.62
C LEU A 340 27.66 34.50 -11.17
N SER A 341 27.59 35.64 -10.48
CA SER A 341 28.79 36.33 -9.95
C SER A 341 29.57 35.50 -8.93
N MET A 342 28.98 34.43 -8.37
CA MET A 342 29.57 33.58 -7.33
C MET A 342 30.14 32.25 -7.86
N ASN A 343 30.27 32.11 -9.19
CA ASN A 343 30.73 30.87 -9.83
C ASN A 343 29.92 29.61 -9.42
N PRO A 344 28.60 29.58 -9.72
CA PRO A 344 27.73 28.47 -9.32
C PRO A 344 28.16 27.12 -9.88
N PRO A 345 27.74 26.00 -9.24
CA PRO A 345 27.72 24.70 -9.87
C PRO A 345 27.01 24.71 -11.23
N ALA A 346 27.40 23.81 -12.13
CA ALA A 346 26.96 23.82 -13.53
C ALA A 346 25.43 23.84 -13.70
N ASN A 347 24.69 23.12 -12.85
CA ASN A 347 23.23 23.10 -12.89
C ASN A 347 22.61 24.46 -12.53
N VAL A 348 23.11 25.12 -11.46
CA VAL A 348 22.63 26.45 -11.03
C VAL A 348 22.99 27.50 -12.08
N LYS A 349 24.21 27.42 -12.63
CA LYS A 349 24.65 28.29 -13.73
C LYS A 349 23.72 28.18 -14.94
N ALA A 350 23.45 26.95 -15.39
CA ALA A 350 22.60 26.71 -16.55
C ALA A 350 21.17 27.23 -16.33
N ASN A 351 20.63 27.13 -15.11
CA ASN A 351 19.30 27.66 -14.79
C ASN A 351 19.25 29.19 -14.87
N SER A 352 20.19 29.87 -14.20
CA SER A 352 20.34 31.32 -14.27
C SER A 352 20.49 31.83 -15.71
N GLU A 353 21.36 31.21 -16.51
CA GLU A 353 21.59 31.60 -17.91
C GLU A 353 20.34 31.39 -18.79
N LYS A 354 19.59 30.31 -18.57
CA LYS A 354 18.33 30.03 -19.26
C LYS A 354 17.33 31.17 -19.03
N PHE A 355 17.10 31.57 -17.78
CA PHE A 355 16.15 32.66 -17.48
C PHE A 355 16.65 34.01 -18.00
N LEU A 356 17.94 34.32 -17.85
CA LEU A 356 18.51 35.56 -18.40
C LEU A 356 18.36 35.64 -19.92
N LYS A 357 18.56 34.52 -20.64
CA LYS A 357 18.34 34.45 -22.09
C LYS A 357 16.87 34.69 -22.45
N GLN A 358 15.93 34.05 -21.74
CA GLN A 358 14.49 34.27 -21.93
C GLN A 358 14.10 35.74 -21.68
N PHE A 359 14.80 36.41 -20.77
CA PHE A 359 14.59 37.80 -20.44
C PHE A 359 15.35 38.79 -21.33
N GLY A 360 16.23 38.33 -22.23
CA GLY A 360 17.07 39.19 -23.07
C GLY A 360 18.15 39.94 -22.27
N ALA A 361 18.67 39.33 -21.21
CA ALA A 361 19.57 39.95 -20.24
C ALA A 361 20.87 39.14 -19.99
N LEU A 362 21.14 38.13 -20.82
CA LEU A 362 22.34 37.30 -20.78
C LEU A 362 23.57 38.03 -21.35
#